data_AF-A0A6A1XIC4-F1
#
_entry.id   AF-A0A6A1XIC4-F1
#
_cell.length_a   1.000
_cell.length_b   1.000
_cell.length_c   1.000
_cell.angle_alpha   90.00
_cell.angle_beta   90.00
_cell.angle_gamma   90.00
#
_symmetry.space_group_name_H-M   'P 1'
#
loop_
_entity.id
_entity.type
_entity.pdbx_description
1 polymer ?
#
loop_
_entity_poly.entity_id
_entity_poly.type
_entity_poly.pdbx_seq_one_letter_code
_entity_poly.pdbx_strand_id
1 'polypeptide(L)'
;MNRNFIELLQVSVGTRDELSRGLTDSEWNEIYRLAESQGLIGILFGGIERLPKEQTPFMDLLMDLLGQTEYLKTQNELGTRGTRR
;
A
#
# COMPACT_ATOMS: atom_id res chain seq x y z
N MET A 1 -8.86 11.22 10.44
CA MET A 1 -8.34 10.38 9.34
C MET A 1 -7.18 11.13 8.69
N ASN A 2 -6.01 10.49 8.55
CA ASN A 2 -4.78 11.15 8.07
C ASN A 2 -4.94 11.56 6.59
N ARG A 3 -4.70 12.84 6.25
CA ARG A 3 -4.86 13.35 4.87
C ARG A 3 -3.98 12.62 3.86
N ASN A 4 -2.73 12.32 4.24
CA ASN A 4 -1.77 11.67 3.36
C ASN A 4 -2.18 10.22 3.04
N PHE A 5 -2.81 9.54 4.01
CA PHE A 5 -3.40 8.22 3.80
C PHE A 5 -4.51 8.25 2.75
N ILE A 6 -5.40 9.25 2.80
CA ILE A 6 -6.46 9.42 1.80
C ILE A 6 -5.87 9.74 0.42
N GLU A 7 -4.85 10.59 0.33
CA GLU A 7 -4.19 10.88 -0.94
C GLU A 7 -3.58 9.62 -1.55
N LEU A 8 -2.95 8.77 -0.74
CA LEU A 8 -2.39 7.51 -1.23
C LEU A 8 -3.49 6.53 -1.68
N LEU A 9 -4.64 6.49 -1.00
CA LEU A 9 -5.80 5.73 -1.48
C LEU A 9 -6.31 6.26 -2.81
N GLN A 10 -6.38 7.59 -2.97
CA GLN A 10 -6.78 8.22 -4.23
C GLN A 10 -5.84 7.84 -5.38
N VAL A 11 -4.53 7.79 -5.12
CA VAL A 11 -3.53 7.30 -6.06
C VAL A 11 -3.74 5.82 -6.39
N SER A 12 -3.99 5.01 -5.36
CA SER A 12 -4.24 3.57 -5.50
C SER A 12 -5.44 3.26 -6.40
N VAL A 13 -6.50 4.09 -6.35
CA VAL A 13 -7.69 3.94 -7.20
C VAL A 13 -7.62 4.74 -8.52
N GLY A 14 -6.53 5.46 -8.78
CA GLY A 14 -6.32 6.21 -10.03
C GLY A 14 -7.13 7.51 -10.15
N THR A 15 -7.60 8.07 -9.02
CA THR A 15 -8.24 9.40 -8.98
C THR A 15 -7.24 10.53 -8.79
N ARG A 16 -5.97 10.19 -8.62
CA ARG A 16 -4.85 11.08 -8.37
C ARG A 16 -3.56 10.42 -8.87
N ASP A 17 -2.60 11.19 -9.36
CA ASP A 17 -1.36 10.65 -9.93
C ASP A 17 -0.16 10.69 -8.97
N GLU A 18 -0.15 11.66 -8.04
CA GLU A 18 0.96 11.88 -7.10
C GLU A 18 0.45 12.45 -5.77
N LEU A 19 1.21 12.37 -4.69
CA LEU A 19 0.90 13.01 -3.41
C LEU A 19 1.05 14.53 -3.47
N SER A 20 0.42 15.26 -2.55
CA SER A 20 0.55 16.74 -2.48
C SER A 20 1.97 17.19 -2.13
N ARG A 21 2.77 16.30 -1.53
CA ARG A 21 4.18 16.51 -1.18
C ARG A 21 4.85 15.17 -0.88
N GLY A 22 6.18 15.19 -0.81
CA GLY A 22 6.93 14.09 -0.21
C GLY A 22 6.56 13.87 1.26
N LEU A 23 6.53 12.61 1.67
CA LEU A 23 6.28 12.19 3.04
C LEU A 23 7.58 11.83 3.74
N THR A 24 7.63 12.07 5.05
CA THR A 24 8.73 11.64 5.91
C THR A 24 8.60 10.16 6.27
N ASP A 25 9.70 9.54 6.71
CA ASP A 25 9.70 8.13 7.13
C ASP A 25 8.69 7.84 8.24
N SER A 26 8.49 8.78 9.17
CA SER A 26 7.48 8.65 10.24
C SER A 26 6.06 8.59 9.69
N GLU A 27 5.76 9.44 8.70
CA GLU A 27 4.44 9.48 8.05
C GLU A 27 4.18 8.22 7.23
N TRP A 28 5.21 7.72 6.55
CA TRP A 28 5.13 6.43 5.85
C TRP A 28 4.83 5.26 6.80
N ASN A 29 5.49 5.22 7.96
CA ASN A 29 5.23 4.22 8.99
C ASN A 29 3.82 4.35 9.59
N GLU A 30 3.30 5.56 9.76
CA GLU A 30 1.92 5.78 10.18
C GLU A 30 0.92 5.26 9.15
N ILE A 31 1.12 5.59 7.87
CA ILE A 31 0.30 5.11 6.75
C ILE A 31 0.30 3.59 6.69
N TYR A 32 1.47 2.96 6.82
CA TYR A 32 1.61 1.52 6.81
C TYR A 32 0.82 0.85 7.95
N ARG A 33 0.94 1.35 9.19
CA ARG A 33 0.15 0.84 10.34
C ARG A 33 -1.35 1.00 10.14
N LEU A 34 -1.77 2.13 9.55
CA LEU A 34 -3.17 2.36 9.20
C LEU A 34 -3.66 1.38 8.14
N ALA A 35 -2.82 1.07 7.14
CA ALA A 35 -3.11 0.10 6.09
C ALA A 35 -3.30 -1.30 6.64
N GLU A 36 -2.37 -1.73 7.51
CA GLU A 36 -2.40 -3.02 8.16
C GLU A 36 -3.66 -3.18 9.01
N SER A 37 -3.95 -2.20 9.87
CA SER A 37 -5.15 -2.21 10.72
C SER A 37 -6.46 -2.24 9.93
N GLN A 38 -6.47 -1.80 8.67
CA GLN A 38 -7.65 -1.74 7.82
C GLN A 38 -7.68 -2.85 6.74
N GLY A 39 -6.65 -3.70 6.65
CA GLY A 39 -6.54 -4.73 5.61
C GLY A 39 -6.34 -4.17 4.20
N LEU A 40 -5.77 -2.95 4.07
CA LEU A 40 -5.62 -2.22 2.81
C LEU A 40 -4.19 -2.26 2.24
N ILE A 41 -3.31 -3.11 2.78
CA ILE A 41 -1.90 -3.19 2.38
C ILE A 41 -1.74 -3.40 0.87
N GLY A 42 -2.43 -4.39 0.29
CA GLY A 42 -2.31 -4.67 -1.15
C GLY A 42 -2.81 -3.54 -2.04
N ILE A 43 -3.81 -2.77 -1.58
CA ILE A 43 -4.32 -1.59 -2.31
C ILE A 43 -3.28 -0.47 -2.28
N LEU A 44 -2.73 -0.15 -1.09
CA LEU A 44 -1.71 0.88 -0.96
C LEU A 44 -0.42 0.54 -1.70
N PHE A 45 -0.02 -0.73 -1.72
CA PHE A 45 1.15 -1.16 -2.48
C PHE A 45 0.97 -0.82 -3.98
N GLY A 46 -0.19 -1.12 -4.56
CA GLY A 46 -0.50 -0.73 -5.94
C GLY A 46 -0.54 0.79 -6.16
N GLY A 47 -0.88 1.58 -5.13
CA GLY A 47 -0.74 3.03 -5.15
C GLY A 47 0.71 3.50 -5.15
N ILE A 48 1.56 2.88 -4.33
CA ILE A 48 2.99 3.19 -4.25
C ILE A 48 3.69 2.89 -5.59
N GLU A 49 3.33 1.78 -6.26
CA GLU A 49 3.85 1.44 -7.59
C GLU A 49 3.53 2.50 -8.66
N ARG A 50 2.49 3.32 -8.45
CA ARG A 50 2.09 4.39 -9.38
C ARG A 50 2.73 5.75 -9.07
N LEU A 51 3.30 5.92 -7.89
CA LEU A 51 3.87 7.21 -7.49
C LEU A 51 5.13 7.54 -8.32
N PRO A 52 5.41 8.83 -8.52
CA PRO A 52 6.73 9.28 -8.93
C PRO A 52 7.82 8.77 -7.97
N LYS A 53 9.00 8.43 -8.50
CA LYS A 53 10.12 7.87 -7.71
C LYS A 53 10.56 8.79 -6.57
N GLU A 54 10.37 10.09 -6.74
CA GLU A 54 10.71 11.12 -5.75
C GLU A 54 9.76 11.09 -4.54
N GLN A 55 8.62 10.42 -4.66
CA GLN A 55 7.58 10.34 -3.63
C GLN A 55 7.39 8.92 -3.12
N THR A 56 8.24 7.96 -3.48
CA THR A 56 8.16 6.60 -2.93
C THR A 56 8.78 6.54 -1.52
N PRO A 57 8.34 5.60 -0.66
CA PRO A 57 8.97 5.38 0.63
C PRO A 57 10.41 4.88 0.50
N PHE A 58 11.13 4.90 1.62
CA PHE A 58 12.46 4.32 1.74
C PHE A 58 12.45 2.79 1.47
N MET A 59 13.58 2.27 1.01
CA MET A 59 13.70 0.91 0.46
C MET A 59 13.25 -0.19 1.42
N ASP A 60 13.59 -0.08 2.71
CA ASP A 60 13.26 -1.12 3.70
C ASP A 60 11.74 -1.30 3.81
N LEU A 61 10.97 -0.20 3.85
CA LEU A 61 9.51 -0.28 3.89
C LEU A 61 8.91 -0.84 2.59
N LEU A 62 9.52 -0.54 1.44
CA LEU A 62 9.10 -1.14 0.16
C LEU A 62 9.27 -2.66 0.17
N MET A 63 10.38 -3.15 0.72
CA MET A 63 10.63 -4.60 0.83
C MET A 63 9.64 -5.27 1.78
N ASP A 64 9.33 -4.64 2.92
CA ASP A 64 8.34 -5.15 3.87
C ASP A 64 6.93 -5.21 3.25
N LEU A 65 6.55 -4.17 2.50
CA LEU A 65 5.29 -4.11 1.78
C LEU A 65 5.19 -5.16 0.67
N LEU A 66 6.28 -5.39 -0.07
CA LEU A 66 6.35 -6.42 -1.10
C LEU A 66 6.16 -7.81 -0.49
N GLY A 67 6.89 -8.11 0.59
CA GLY A 67 6.78 -9.40 1.29
C GLY A 67 5.36 -9.69 1.78
N GLN A 68 4.69 -8.69 2.36
CA GLN A 68 3.31 -8.83 2.81
C GLN A 68 2.31 -8.96 1.67
N THR A 69 2.51 -8.22 0.58
CA THR A 69 1.64 -8.30 -0.60
C THR A 69 1.72 -9.69 -1.25
N GLU A 70 2.93 -10.26 -1.38
CA GLU A 70 3.12 -11.62 -1.90
C GLU A 70 2.54 -12.69 -0.98
N TYR A 71 2.68 -12.51 0.35
CA TYR A 71 2.02 -13.38 1.32
C TYR A 71 0.49 -13.34 1.15
N LEU A 72 -0.10 -12.15 1.07
CA LEU A 72 -1.55 -11.98 0.88
C LEU A 72 -2.05 -12.58 -0.44
N LYS A 73 -1.32 -12.39 -1.55
CA LYS A 73 -1.63 -13.03 -2.84
C LYS A 73 -1.67 -14.56 -2.70
N THR A 74 -0.64 -15.13 -2.07
CA THR A 74 -0.56 -16.58 -1.83
C THR A 74 -1.75 -17.09 -1.02
N GLN A 75 -2.14 -16.38 0.05
CA GLN A 75 -3.30 -16.76 0.86
C GLN A 75 -4.61 -16.65 0.07
N ASN A 76 -4.79 -15.60 -0.72
CA ASN A 76 -5.98 -15.43 -1.57
C ASN A 76 -6.11 -16.55 -2.62
N GLU A 77 -4.99 -16.97 -3.21
CA GLU A 77 -4.96 -18.11 -4.16
C GLU A 77 -5.35 -19.43 -3.50
N LEU A 78 -4.83 -19.69 -2.29
CA LEU A 78 -5.16 -20.89 -1.52
C LEU A 78 -6.64 -20.90 -1.09
N GLY A 79 -7.16 -19.76 -0.63
CA GLY A 79 -8.57 -19.60 -0.26
C GLY A 79 -9.52 -19.82 -1.44
N THR A 80 -9.21 -19.25 -2.61
CA THR A 80 -10.02 -19.38 -3.83
C THR A 80 -10.09 -20.82 -4.34
N ARG A 81 -9.04 -21.63 -4.11
CA ARG A 81 -9.03 -23.07 -4.43
C ARG A 81 -9.90 -23.90 -3.50
N GLY A 82 -10.11 -23.47 -2.25
CA GLY A 82 -10.97 -24.15 -1.28
C GLY A 82 -12.48 -23.95 -1.51
N THR A 83 -12.88 -22.84 -2.12
CA THR A 83 -14.30 -22.50 -2.37
C THR A 83 -14.88 -23.11 -3.66
N ARG A 84 -14.05 -23.76 -4.50
CA ARG A 84 -14.49 -24.47 -5.73
C ARG A 84 -14.72 -25.97 -5.52
N ARG A 85 -15.18 -26.41 -4.35
CA ARG A 85 -15.61 -27.79 -4.10
C ARG A 85 -17.11 -27.87 -3.87
#